data_AF-A0AAE0MTQ8-F1
#
_entry.id   AF-A0AAE0MTQ8-F1
#
_cell.length_a   1.000
_cell.length_b   1.000
_cell.length_c   1.000
_cell.angle_alpha   90.00
_cell.angle_beta   90.00
_cell.angle_gamma   90.00
#
_symmetry.space_group_name_H-M   'P 1'
#
loop_
_entity.id
_entity.type
_entity.pdbx_description
1 polymer ?
#
loop_
_entity_poly.entity_id
_entity_poly.type
_entity_poly.pdbx_seq_one_letter_code
_entity_poly.pdbx_strand_id
1 'polypeptide(L)'
;MQLLSVIFVPVFLFATQAAAATWYFLRYNTPSGAKFTTFSGQMVVPTLPKAAVYYLWPGLQPTDNSGVYQNVLDGRSGTWWFGSGWCCSNPSLPWGGGFNTYAGETNSFSNVLNSDGSGWTTTATRGTNGSPVTNTFPLAGKSFNQAIFAIELYDVPWNFGPLTFKDVKIVATGSTNTAWCTGKPENYNSATKYTISGARASVSGTTVTCTIDSVVLQGPA
;
A
#
# COMPACT_ATOMS: atom_id res chain seq x y z
N MET A 1 41.25 45.88 37.54
CA MET A 1 39.83 45.50 37.38
C MET A 1 39.58 45.26 35.90
N GLN A 2 39.42 44.00 35.49
CA GLN A 2 39.19 43.63 34.09
C GLN A 2 37.88 42.83 34.07
N LEU A 3 36.82 43.43 33.51
CA LEU A 3 35.51 42.81 33.40
C LEU A 3 35.51 41.80 32.25
N LEU A 4 35.24 40.54 32.55
CA LEU A 4 34.89 39.52 31.56
C LEU A 4 33.44 39.73 31.13
N SER A 5 33.22 40.10 29.87
CA SER A 5 31.90 40.07 29.23
C SER A 5 31.58 38.65 28.81
N VAL A 6 30.63 38.00 29.49
CA VAL A 6 30.07 36.71 29.08
C VAL A 6 29.01 36.96 28.01
N ILE A 7 29.28 36.56 26.77
CA ILE A 7 28.31 36.56 25.68
C ILE A 7 27.43 35.32 25.83
N PHE A 8 26.15 35.52 26.15
CA PHE A 8 25.14 34.46 26.18
C PHE A 8 24.63 34.24 24.75
N VAL A 9 24.96 33.10 24.14
CA VAL A 9 24.40 32.68 22.84
C VAL A 9 23.15 31.83 23.13
N PRO A 10 21.94 32.24 22.73
CA PRO A 10 20.77 31.40 22.86
C PRO A 10 20.84 30.28 21.82
N VAL A 11 21.05 29.05 22.28
CA VAL A 11 20.89 27.84 21.47
C VAL A 11 19.40 27.64 21.24
N PHE A 12 18.89 28.06 20.08
CA PHE A 12 17.55 27.69 19.62
C PHE A 12 17.56 26.21 19.22
N LEU A 13 17.08 25.36 20.13
CA LEU A 13 16.70 23.99 19.82
C LEU A 13 15.47 24.03 18.90
N PHE A 14 15.68 23.89 17.58
CA PHE A 14 14.61 23.59 16.65
C PHE A 14 14.14 22.16 16.87
N ALA A 15 13.12 21.98 17.71
CA ALA A 15 12.39 20.73 17.79
C ALA A 15 11.62 20.53 16.48
N THR A 16 12.10 19.65 15.61
CA THR A 16 11.32 19.19 14.46
C THR A 16 10.11 18.41 14.99
N GLN A 17 8.90 18.95 14.85
CA GLN A 17 7.69 18.17 15.11
C GLN A 17 7.65 17.01 14.12
N ALA A 18 7.71 15.79 14.63
CA ALA A 18 7.42 14.60 13.84
C ALA A 18 5.91 14.60 13.58
N ALA A 19 5.52 14.83 12.33
CA ALA A 19 4.12 14.73 11.92
C ALA A 19 3.69 13.27 12.00
N ALA A 20 2.63 12.99 12.76
CA ALA A 20 2.03 11.67 12.80
C ALA A 20 1.18 11.44 11.54
N ALA A 21 1.31 10.26 10.93
CA ALA A 21 0.45 9.88 9.83
C ALA A 21 -1.00 9.68 10.29
N THR A 22 -1.95 10.22 9.53
CA THR A 22 -3.36 9.84 9.61
C THR A 22 -3.60 8.68 8.65
N TRP A 23 -4.20 7.60 9.17
CA TRP A 23 -4.37 6.33 8.46
C TRP A 23 -5.83 6.01 8.18
N TYR A 24 -6.11 5.62 6.94
CA TYR A 24 -7.37 4.99 6.53
C TYR A 24 -7.02 3.73 5.77
N PHE A 25 -7.35 2.56 6.30
CA PHE A 25 -7.10 1.33 5.56
C PHE A 25 -8.12 0.23 5.82
N LEU A 26 -8.26 -0.60 4.79
CA LEU A 26 -8.96 -1.87 4.83
C LEU A 26 -7.94 -3.00 4.78
N ARG A 27 -8.11 -4.03 5.62
CA ARG A 27 -7.19 -5.17 5.67
C ARG A 27 -7.92 -6.50 5.56
N TYR A 28 -7.43 -7.33 4.67
CA TYR A 28 -7.78 -8.74 4.54
C TYR A 28 -6.69 -9.60 5.16
N ASN A 29 -7.08 -10.58 5.98
CA ASN A 29 -6.15 -11.50 6.62
C ASN A 29 -6.40 -12.93 6.13
N THR A 30 -5.35 -13.68 5.81
CA THR A 30 -5.50 -15.13 5.61
C THR A 30 -5.84 -15.83 6.93
N PRO A 31 -6.47 -17.02 6.88
CA PRO A 31 -6.53 -17.93 8.01
C PRO A 31 -5.13 -18.30 8.53
N SER A 32 -5.06 -18.71 9.81
CA SER A 32 -3.80 -19.18 10.40
C SER A 32 -3.15 -20.28 9.55
N GLY A 33 -1.84 -20.17 9.32
CA GLY A 33 -1.05 -21.11 8.51
C GLY A 33 -1.12 -20.89 6.99
N ALA A 34 -2.03 -20.04 6.49
CA ALA A 34 -2.09 -19.67 5.08
C ALA A 34 -1.35 -18.37 4.79
N LYS A 35 -0.92 -18.19 3.53
CA LYS A 35 -0.23 -16.97 3.07
C LYS A 35 -0.68 -16.56 1.67
N PHE A 36 -0.57 -15.28 1.37
CA PHE A 36 -0.75 -14.73 0.04
C PHE A 36 0.44 -15.06 -0.88
N THR A 37 0.14 -15.35 -2.13
CA THR A 37 1.12 -15.60 -3.22
C THR A 37 0.89 -14.70 -4.43
N THR A 38 -0.26 -14.03 -4.51
CA THR A 38 -0.55 -13.01 -5.52
C THR A 38 -1.42 -11.93 -4.93
N PHE A 39 -1.11 -10.68 -5.25
CA PHE A 39 -2.00 -9.54 -5.05
C PHE A 39 -1.90 -8.59 -6.25
N SER A 40 -2.97 -8.49 -7.01
CA SER A 40 -3.04 -7.66 -8.22
C SER A 40 -4.35 -6.91 -8.29
N GLY A 41 -4.38 -5.88 -9.13
CA GLY A 41 -5.59 -5.13 -9.44
C GLY A 41 -5.25 -3.87 -10.21
N GLN A 42 -6.19 -2.96 -10.21
CA GLN A 42 -6.07 -1.65 -10.82
C GLN A 42 -6.37 -0.56 -9.80
N MET A 43 -5.62 0.54 -9.80
CA MET A 43 -5.89 1.73 -9.01
C MET A 43 -6.33 2.86 -9.94
N VAL A 44 -7.50 3.44 -9.66
CA VAL A 44 -7.91 4.70 -10.30
C VAL A 44 -7.21 5.85 -9.61
N VAL A 45 -6.46 6.65 -10.37
CA VAL A 45 -5.67 7.76 -9.85
C VAL A 45 -6.59 8.92 -9.49
N PRO A 46 -6.66 9.35 -8.22
CA PRO A 46 -7.50 10.46 -7.81
C PRO A 46 -6.87 11.81 -8.20
N THR A 47 -7.60 12.90 -8.01
CA THR A 47 -7.05 14.26 -8.16
C THR A 47 -5.97 14.51 -7.11
N LEU A 48 -4.80 15.03 -7.50
CA LEU A 48 -3.81 15.53 -6.53
C LEU A 48 -4.14 16.98 -6.17
N PRO A 49 -4.51 17.31 -4.91
CA PRO A 49 -4.94 18.66 -4.56
C PRO A 49 -3.78 19.66 -4.55
N LYS A 50 -2.60 19.22 -4.11
CA LYS A 50 -1.35 19.98 -4.06
C LYS A 50 -0.17 19.03 -3.86
N ALA A 51 1.05 19.52 -4.08
CA ALA A 51 2.26 18.84 -3.61
C ALA A 51 2.24 18.72 -2.09
N ALA A 52 2.18 17.49 -1.56
CA ALA A 52 2.33 17.18 -0.14
C ALA A 52 2.50 15.66 0.05
N VAL A 53 2.65 15.21 1.29
CA VAL A 53 2.82 13.78 1.59
C VAL A 53 1.45 13.08 1.63
N TYR A 54 1.03 12.66 0.45
CA TYR A 54 -0.05 11.70 0.24
C TYR A 54 0.57 10.38 -0.21
N TYR A 55 0.38 9.30 0.53
CA TYR A 55 0.71 7.94 0.07
C TYR A 55 -0.56 7.11 -0.01
N LEU A 56 -0.95 6.75 -1.23
CA LEU A 56 -2.13 5.94 -1.50
C LEU A 56 -1.67 4.62 -2.10
N TRP A 57 -2.06 3.48 -1.53
CA TRP A 57 -1.43 2.21 -1.91
C TRP A 57 -2.29 0.98 -1.64
N PRO A 58 -2.07 -0.10 -2.41
CA PRO A 58 -2.25 -1.45 -1.96
C PRO A 58 -0.89 -2.09 -1.63
N GLY A 59 -0.90 -3.02 -0.67
CA GLY A 59 0.32 -3.69 -0.24
C GLY A 59 0.07 -4.98 0.54
N LEU A 60 1.14 -5.75 0.72
CA LEU A 60 1.20 -6.98 1.50
C LEU A 60 2.05 -6.76 2.75
N GLN A 61 1.52 -7.14 3.91
CA GLN A 61 2.25 -7.11 5.18
C GLN A 61 2.44 -8.54 5.72
N PRO A 62 3.64 -8.91 6.18
CA PRO A 62 3.94 -10.24 6.69
C PRO A 62 3.45 -10.43 8.14
N THR A 63 3.37 -11.70 8.52
CA THR A 63 3.00 -12.15 9.87
C THR A 63 3.87 -11.57 10.99
N ASP A 64 5.15 -11.29 10.70
CA ASP A 64 6.10 -10.68 11.64
C ASP A 64 6.00 -9.15 11.70
N ASN A 65 5.09 -8.54 10.93
CA ASN A 65 4.89 -7.09 10.80
C ASN A 65 6.16 -6.30 10.49
N SER A 66 7.19 -6.95 9.93
CA SER A 66 8.49 -6.32 9.76
C SER A 66 8.50 -5.17 8.74
N GLY A 67 7.46 -5.06 7.91
CA GLY A 67 7.35 -4.04 6.88
C GLY A 67 6.16 -4.28 5.96
N VAL A 68 6.09 -3.55 4.85
CA VAL A 68 5.02 -3.62 3.86
C VAL A 68 5.62 -3.63 2.46
N TYR A 69 5.25 -4.62 1.65
CA TYR A 69 5.54 -4.70 0.23
C TYR A 69 4.39 -4.07 -0.56
N GLN A 70 4.62 -2.91 -1.17
CA GLN A 70 3.55 -2.00 -1.57
C GLN A 70 3.78 -1.32 -2.91
N ASN A 71 2.67 -0.87 -3.51
CA ASN A 71 2.64 -0.03 -4.70
C ASN A 71 2.09 1.34 -4.33
N VAL A 72 2.94 2.35 -4.23
CA VAL A 72 2.59 3.65 -3.68
C VAL A 72 2.39 4.68 -4.77
N LEU A 73 1.22 5.32 -4.74
CA LEU A 73 0.94 6.57 -5.39
C LEU A 73 1.36 7.71 -4.45
N ASP A 74 2.45 8.38 -4.82
CA ASP A 74 3.13 9.40 -4.03
C ASP A 74 2.86 10.81 -4.59
N GLY A 75 2.32 11.69 -3.75
CA GLY A 75 1.90 13.04 -4.12
C GLY A 75 2.93 14.14 -3.83
N ARG A 76 4.11 13.81 -3.30
CA ARG A 76 5.06 14.79 -2.74
C ARG A 76 5.53 15.83 -3.74
N SER A 77 5.67 15.46 -5.01
CA SER A 77 6.24 16.32 -6.05
C SER A 77 5.22 17.27 -6.70
N GLY A 78 3.93 17.14 -6.41
CA GLY A 78 2.87 17.85 -7.13
C GLY A 78 2.45 17.17 -8.45
N THR A 79 3.04 16.01 -8.77
CA THR A 79 2.54 15.06 -9.76
C THR A 79 2.53 13.69 -9.12
N TRP A 80 1.49 12.88 -9.34
CA TRP A 80 1.48 11.53 -8.78
C TRP A 80 2.61 10.70 -9.38
N TRP A 81 3.43 10.11 -8.52
CA TRP A 81 4.41 9.09 -8.88
C TRP A 81 3.92 7.73 -8.37
N PHE A 82 3.75 6.75 -9.26
CA PHE A 82 3.39 5.39 -8.88
C PHE A 82 4.63 4.50 -8.89
N GLY A 83 5.05 4.00 -7.73
CA GLY A 83 6.26 3.19 -7.59
C GLY A 83 6.10 2.05 -6.60
N SER A 84 6.89 0.99 -6.77
CA SER A 84 6.81 -0.21 -5.95
C SER A 84 7.98 -0.29 -4.97
N GLY A 85 7.75 -0.81 -3.77
CA GLY A 85 8.82 -0.88 -2.78
C GLY A 85 8.50 -1.73 -1.55
N TRP A 86 9.53 -1.90 -0.72
CA TRP A 86 9.42 -2.46 0.62
C TRP A 86 9.71 -1.34 1.63
N CYS A 87 8.74 -1.06 2.51
CA CYS A 87 8.87 -0.12 3.61
C CYS A 87 8.90 -0.88 4.95
N CYS A 88 9.53 -0.38 6.01
CA CYS A 88 10.56 0.64 6.06
C CYS A 88 11.81 0.15 6.80
N SER A 89 11.85 -1.14 7.17
CA SER A 89 13.04 -1.79 7.70
C SER A 89 12.89 -3.33 7.63
N ASN A 90 13.99 -4.03 7.89
CA ASN A 90 14.10 -5.49 7.99
C ASN A 90 13.48 -6.36 6.85
N PRO A 91 14.16 -6.45 5.68
CA PRO A 91 15.41 -5.78 5.32
C PRO A 91 15.22 -4.31 4.92
N SER A 92 16.29 -3.52 4.89
CA SER A 92 16.27 -2.24 4.18
C SER A 92 16.48 -2.53 2.69
N LEU A 93 15.50 -2.19 1.85
CA LEU A 93 15.59 -2.38 0.41
C LEU A 93 15.43 -1.05 -0.32
N PRO A 94 16.10 -0.86 -1.47
CA PRO A 94 15.79 0.27 -2.33
C PRO A 94 14.35 0.17 -2.81
N TRP A 95 13.73 1.33 -3.02
CA TRP A 95 12.51 1.40 -3.81
C TRP A 95 12.81 0.97 -5.25
N GLY A 96 11.84 0.29 -5.86
CA GLY A 96 11.89 -0.04 -7.28
C GLY A 96 11.65 1.18 -8.17
N GLY A 97 11.64 0.95 -9.47
CA GLY A 97 11.19 1.91 -10.47
C GLY A 97 9.68 2.17 -10.42
N GLY A 98 9.26 3.18 -11.17
CA GLY A 98 7.88 3.63 -11.26
C GLY A 98 7.67 4.57 -12.44
N PHE A 99 6.56 5.30 -12.43
CA PHE A 99 6.24 6.29 -13.45
C PHE A 99 5.35 7.41 -12.91
N ASN A 100 5.40 8.58 -13.56
CA ASN A 100 4.42 9.63 -13.35
C ASN A 100 3.06 9.21 -13.94
N THR A 101 1.98 9.58 -13.26
CA THR A 101 0.60 9.28 -13.65
C THR A 101 -0.31 10.45 -13.26
N TYR A 102 -1.54 10.44 -13.78
CA TYR A 102 -2.43 11.61 -13.72
C TYR A 102 -3.84 11.22 -13.33
N ALA A 103 -4.56 12.18 -12.73
CA ALA A 103 -5.93 11.97 -12.28
C ALA A 103 -6.83 11.41 -13.40
N GLY A 104 -7.66 10.42 -13.05
CA GLY A 104 -8.55 9.73 -13.99
C GLY A 104 -7.89 8.57 -14.74
N GLU A 105 -6.56 8.46 -14.76
CA GLU A 105 -5.88 7.26 -15.26
C GLU A 105 -6.14 6.07 -14.35
N THR A 106 -5.93 4.87 -14.90
CA THR A 106 -6.02 3.62 -14.15
C THR A 106 -4.72 2.85 -14.31
N ASN A 107 -4.02 2.62 -13.20
CA ASN A 107 -2.74 1.92 -13.20
C ASN A 107 -2.95 0.50 -12.71
N SER A 108 -2.41 -0.49 -13.45
CA SER A 108 -2.41 -1.87 -12.97
C SER A 108 -1.18 -2.13 -12.11
N PHE A 109 -1.35 -3.02 -11.14
CA PHE A 109 -0.27 -3.57 -10.33
C PHE A 109 -0.45 -5.09 -10.20
N SER A 110 0.65 -5.81 -10.13
CA SER A 110 0.67 -7.25 -9.93
C SER A 110 1.88 -7.67 -9.11
N ASN A 111 1.63 -8.05 -7.86
CA ASN A 111 2.63 -8.57 -6.94
C ASN A 111 2.51 -10.10 -6.92
N VAL A 112 3.57 -10.81 -7.32
CA VAL A 112 3.55 -12.27 -7.45
C VAL A 112 4.77 -12.87 -6.76
N LEU A 113 4.55 -13.91 -5.94
CA LEU A 113 5.62 -14.74 -5.41
C LEU A 113 6.22 -15.53 -6.59
N ASN A 114 7.53 -15.44 -6.79
CA ASN A 114 8.23 -16.15 -7.85
C ASN A 114 7.99 -17.67 -7.71
N SER A 115 7.89 -18.40 -8.83
CA SER A 115 7.56 -19.83 -8.84
C SER A 115 8.59 -20.70 -8.10
N ASP A 116 9.83 -20.24 -8.02
CA ASP A 116 10.93 -20.88 -7.27
C ASP A 116 10.97 -20.45 -5.79
N GLY A 117 10.07 -19.57 -5.36
CA GLY A 117 10.04 -19.00 -4.01
C GLY A 117 11.18 -18.04 -3.68
N SER A 118 12.01 -17.65 -4.66
CA SER A 118 13.22 -16.82 -4.47
C SER A 118 12.94 -15.38 -4.03
N GLY A 119 11.70 -14.93 -4.17
CA GLY A 119 11.30 -13.56 -3.85
C GLY A 119 9.98 -13.20 -4.49
N TRP A 120 9.75 -11.89 -4.59
CA TRP A 120 8.54 -11.34 -5.16
C TRP A 120 8.86 -10.44 -6.33
N THR A 121 8.01 -10.47 -7.34
CA THR A 121 8.06 -9.57 -8.49
C THR A 121 6.83 -8.67 -8.48
N THR A 122 7.04 -7.37 -8.67
CA THR A 122 5.98 -6.43 -9.02
C THR A 122 6.06 -6.15 -10.52
N THR A 123 4.91 -6.16 -11.19
CA THR A 123 4.73 -5.51 -12.49
C THR A 123 3.67 -4.43 -12.35
N ALA A 124 4.00 -3.20 -12.73
CA ALA A 124 3.08 -2.07 -12.74
C ALA A 124 3.00 -1.47 -14.15
N THR A 125 1.79 -1.12 -14.59
CA THR A 125 1.57 -0.51 -15.90
C THR A 125 0.70 0.74 -15.78
N ARG A 126 1.12 1.82 -16.42
CA ARG A 126 0.33 3.05 -16.52
C ARG A 126 -0.74 2.91 -17.58
N GLY A 127 -2.01 3.12 -17.23
CA GLY A 127 -3.11 2.97 -18.18
C GLY A 127 -3.19 1.56 -18.77
N THR A 128 -3.93 1.42 -19.86
CA THR A 128 -4.11 0.12 -20.55
C THR A 128 -2.94 -0.23 -21.48
N ASN A 129 -2.21 0.78 -21.99
CA ASN A 129 -1.23 0.63 -23.06
C ASN A 129 0.20 1.06 -22.67
N GLY A 130 0.46 1.38 -21.40
CA GLY A 130 1.79 1.74 -20.95
C GLY A 130 2.77 0.56 -21.05
N SER A 131 4.05 0.86 -21.20
CA SER A 131 5.09 -0.15 -21.01
C SER A 131 5.14 -0.56 -19.54
N PRO A 132 5.18 -1.87 -19.23
CA PRO A 132 5.27 -2.33 -17.85
C PRO A 132 6.62 -1.95 -17.22
N VAL A 133 6.59 -1.56 -15.96
CA VAL A 133 7.76 -1.47 -15.08
C VAL A 133 7.77 -2.69 -14.19
N THR A 134 8.89 -3.42 -14.19
CA THR A 134 9.06 -4.64 -13.42
C THR A 134 10.13 -4.44 -12.34
N ASN A 135 9.81 -4.81 -11.11
CA ASN A 135 10.69 -4.70 -9.95
C ASN A 135 10.76 -6.04 -9.22
N THR A 136 11.94 -6.45 -8.78
CA THR A 136 12.14 -7.71 -8.03
C THR A 136 12.61 -7.41 -6.62
N PHE A 137 12.02 -8.08 -5.64
CA PHE A 137 12.28 -7.87 -4.21
C PHE A 137 12.67 -9.19 -3.55
N PRO A 138 13.85 -9.28 -2.90
CA PRO A 138 14.34 -10.50 -2.24
C PRO A 138 13.64 -10.75 -0.90
N LEU A 139 12.33 -11.00 -0.95
CA LEU A 139 11.44 -11.16 0.20
C LEU A 139 10.99 -12.63 0.39
N ALA A 140 11.81 -13.60 -0.05
CA ALA A 140 11.52 -15.04 0.03
C ALA A 140 11.15 -15.51 1.45
N GLY A 141 11.83 -14.97 2.46
CA GLY A 141 11.60 -15.31 3.87
C GLY A 141 10.34 -14.70 4.48
N LYS A 142 9.62 -13.84 3.75
CA LYS A 142 8.42 -13.17 4.26
C LYS A 142 7.17 -13.98 3.95
N SER A 143 6.43 -14.30 5.00
CA SER A 143 5.10 -14.92 4.90
C SER A 143 4.03 -13.85 5.00
N PHE A 144 3.55 -13.39 3.84
CA PHE A 144 2.50 -12.36 3.72
C PHE A 144 1.13 -12.95 4.05
N ASN A 145 0.49 -12.43 5.10
CA ASN A 145 -0.85 -12.87 5.51
C ASN A 145 -1.85 -11.72 5.55
N GLN A 146 -1.42 -10.48 5.24
CA GLN A 146 -2.28 -9.30 5.24
C GLN A 146 -2.20 -8.63 3.86
N ALA A 147 -3.36 -8.36 3.25
CA ALA A 147 -3.50 -7.56 2.05
C ALA A 147 -4.25 -6.28 2.42
N ILE A 148 -3.64 -5.14 2.13
CA ILE A 148 -4.05 -3.84 2.66
C ILE A 148 -4.34 -2.89 1.50
N PHE A 149 -5.40 -2.11 1.64
CA PHE A 149 -5.72 -0.95 0.81
C PHE A 149 -5.71 0.28 1.72
N ALA A 150 -4.80 1.22 1.50
CA ALA A 150 -4.48 2.26 2.47
C ALA A 150 -4.33 3.66 1.85
N ILE A 151 -4.60 4.63 2.72
CA ILE A 151 -4.35 6.05 2.58
C ILE A 151 -3.56 6.47 3.81
N GLU A 152 -2.41 7.08 3.60
CA GLU A 152 -1.52 7.60 4.62
C GLU A 152 -1.23 9.07 4.32
N LEU A 153 -1.59 9.94 5.27
CA LEU A 153 -1.54 11.39 5.11
C LEU A 153 -0.69 12.03 6.21
N TYR A 154 0.22 12.93 5.84
CA TYR A 154 0.96 13.75 6.81
C TYR A 154 0.61 15.22 6.61
N ASP A 155 0.02 15.82 7.64
CA ASP A 155 -0.38 17.24 7.69
C ASP A 155 -1.28 17.71 6.53
N VAL A 156 -2.05 16.79 5.95
CA VAL A 156 -3.02 17.07 4.89
C VAL A 156 -4.33 16.33 5.09
N PRO A 157 -5.48 16.92 4.72
CA PRO A 157 -6.76 16.24 4.81
C PRO A 157 -6.97 15.29 3.63
N TRP A 158 -7.91 14.35 3.80
CA TRP A 158 -8.43 13.56 2.69
C TRP A 158 -9.41 14.41 1.86
N ASN A 159 -8.90 15.07 0.82
CA ASN A 159 -9.66 15.96 -0.06
C ASN A 159 -9.44 15.70 -1.57
N PHE A 160 -8.91 14.52 -1.91
CA PHE A 160 -8.69 14.07 -3.29
C PHE A 160 -9.86 13.25 -3.88
N GLY A 161 -10.96 13.10 -3.14
CA GLY A 161 -12.08 12.23 -3.51
C GLY A 161 -11.81 10.75 -3.15
N PRO A 162 -12.66 9.83 -3.64
CA PRO A 162 -12.55 8.41 -3.29
C PRO A 162 -11.29 7.77 -3.91
N LEU A 163 -10.67 6.85 -3.17
CA LEU A 163 -9.64 5.97 -3.70
C LEU A 163 -10.28 4.64 -4.12
N THR A 164 -10.17 4.31 -5.41
CA THR A 164 -10.84 3.15 -6.00
C THR A 164 -9.84 2.13 -6.53
N PHE A 165 -10.04 0.88 -6.13
CA PHE A 165 -9.37 -0.27 -6.70
C PHE A 165 -10.37 -1.12 -7.48
N LYS A 166 -9.97 -1.63 -8.64
CA LYS A 166 -10.79 -2.46 -9.53
C LYS A 166 -10.09 -3.76 -9.86
N ASP A 167 -10.88 -4.76 -10.28
CA ASP A 167 -10.39 -6.04 -10.79
C ASP A 167 -9.34 -6.68 -9.86
N VAL A 168 -9.60 -6.57 -8.56
CA VAL A 168 -8.69 -7.03 -7.53
C VAL A 168 -8.67 -8.55 -7.53
N LYS A 169 -7.48 -9.13 -7.52
CA LYS A 169 -7.24 -10.56 -7.36
C LYS A 169 -6.23 -10.79 -6.25
N ILE A 170 -6.62 -11.61 -5.27
CA ILE A 170 -5.78 -12.02 -4.15
C ILE A 170 -5.76 -13.54 -4.14
N VAL A 171 -4.57 -14.15 -4.24
CA VAL A 171 -4.41 -15.60 -4.18
C VAL A 171 -3.71 -15.96 -2.87
N ALA A 172 -4.28 -16.91 -2.14
CA ALA A 172 -3.72 -17.47 -0.92
C ALA A 172 -3.53 -18.98 -1.05
N THR A 173 -2.49 -19.51 -0.42
CA THR A 173 -2.22 -20.95 -0.32
C THR A 173 -2.15 -21.40 1.13
N GLY A 174 -2.38 -22.69 1.38
CA GLY A 174 -2.31 -23.29 2.72
C GLY A 174 -3.66 -23.39 3.46
N SER A 175 -4.77 -23.08 2.79
CA SER A 175 -6.12 -23.25 3.36
C SER A 175 -7.16 -23.40 2.26
N THR A 176 -8.33 -23.94 2.59
CA THR A 176 -9.53 -23.95 1.74
C THR A 176 -10.56 -22.92 2.19
N ASN A 177 -10.33 -22.23 3.30
CA ASN A 177 -11.28 -21.28 3.89
C ASN A 177 -11.35 -20.00 3.03
N THR A 178 -12.55 -19.67 2.56
CA THR A 178 -12.85 -18.52 1.71
C THR A 178 -13.48 -17.34 2.44
N ALA A 179 -13.83 -17.49 3.73
CA ALA A 179 -14.57 -16.49 4.49
C ALA A 179 -13.82 -15.15 4.61
N TRP A 180 -12.49 -15.15 4.55
CA TRP A 180 -11.70 -13.93 4.51
C TRP A 180 -11.94 -13.11 3.24
N CYS A 181 -12.26 -13.74 2.11
CA CYS A 181 -12.48 -13.05 0.83
C CYS A 181 -13.86 -12.39 0.76
N THR A 182 -14.90 -13.15 1.11
CA THR A 182 -16.30 -12.71 0.99
C THR A 182 -16.81 -12.00 2.25
N GLY A 183 -16.10 -12.14 3.36
CA GLY A 183 -16.34 -11.38 4.58
C GLY A 183 -15.93 -9.91 4.46
N LYS A 184 -16.32 -9.12 5.46
CA LYS A 184 -15.87 -7.73 5.56
C LYS A 184 -14.39 -7.69 5.95
N PRO A 185 -13.55 -6.87 5.30
CA PRO A 185 -12.21 -6.61 5.79
C PRO A 185 -12.26 -5.90 7.13
N GLU A 186 -11.15 -5.94 7.86
CA GLU A 186 -10.91 -5.04 8.98
C GLU A 186 -10.91 -3.60 8.45
N ASN A 187 -11.66 -2.71 9.08
CA ASN A 187 -11.63 -1.27 8.86
C ASN A 187 -10.89 -0.62 10.03
N TYR A 188 -9.64 -0.20 9.81
CA TYR A 188 -8.78 0.29 10.87
C TYR A 188 -9.41 1.46 11.62
N ASN A 189 -9.53 1.32 12.95
CA ASN A 189 -10.20 2.27 13.84
C ASN A 189 -11.62 2.67 13.41
N SER A 190 -12.28 1.87 12.56
CA SER A 190 -13.53 2.24 11.89
C SER A 190 -13.47 3.60 11.19
N ALA A 191 -12.28 4.05 10.76
CA ALA A 191 -12.03 5.41 10.31
C ALA A 191 -12.50 5.69 8.87
N THR A 192 -12.90 4.66 8.13
CA THR A 192 -13.15 4.75 6.68
C THR A 192 -14.60 4.40 6.34
N LYS A 193 -15.28 5.24 5.56
CA LYS A 193 -16.47 4.85 4.79
C LYS A 193 -16.02 4.12 3.54
N TYR A 194 -16.56 2.93 3.28
CA TYR A 194 -16.13 2.11 2.16
C TYR A 194 -17.24 1.27 1.55
N THR A 195 -17.04 0.87 0.29
CA THR A 195 -17.87 -0.11 -0.41
C THR A 195 -17.01 -1.18 -1.07
N ILE A 196 -17.50 -2.42 -1.07
CA ILE A 196 -16.90 -3.57 -1.74
C ILE A 196 -17.97 -4.19 -2.62
N SER A 197 -17.66 -4.48 -3.88
CA SER A 197 -18.57 -5.12 -4.82
C SER A 197 -17.95 -6.36 -5.46
N GLY A 198 -18.78 -7.38 -5.72
CA GLY A 198 -18.38 -8.53 -6.52
C GLY A 198 -17.33 -9.45 -5.89
N ALA A 199 -17.12 -9.36 -4.57
CA ALA A 199 -16.23 -10.26 -3.85
C ALA A 199 -16.71 -11.71 -3.98
N ARG A 200 -15.85 -12.56 -4.54
CA ARG A 200 -16.11 -13.99 -4.76
C ARG A 200 -14.82 -14.77 -4.63
N ALA A 201 -14.94 -16.01 -4.19
CA ALA A 201 -13.81 -16.90 -4.00
C ALA A 201 -14.01 -18.22 -4.74
N SER A 202 -12.90 -18.77 -5.24
CA SER A 202 -12.83 -20.15 -5.73
C SER A 202 -11.70 -20.90 -5.03
N VAL A 203 -11.82 -22.23 -4.97
CA VAL A 203 -10.84 -23.10 -4.30
C VAL A 203 -10.38 -24.17 -5.28
N SER A 204 -9.06 -24.37 -5.34
CA SER A 204 -8.44 -25.50 -6.06
C SER A 204 -7.31 -26.07 -5.20
N GLY A 205 -7.46 -27.31 -4.73
CA GLY A 205 -6.59 -27.87 -3.70
C GLY A 205 -6.63 -27.02 -2.43
N THR A 206 -5.46 -26.57 -1.96
CA THR A 206 -5.32 -25.63 -0.82
C THR A 206 -5.07 -24.19 -1.27
N THR A 207 -5.41 -23.86 -2.52
CA THR A 207 -5.31 -22.52 -3.09
C THR A 207 -6.68 -21.88 -3.14
N VAL A 208 -6.83 -20.73 -2.50
CA VAL A 208 -8.00 -19.86 -2.59
C VAL A 208 -7.67 -18.70 -3.53
N THR A 209 -8.49 -18.51 -4.56
CA THR A 209 -8.46 -17.30 -5.39
C THR A 209 -9.63 -16.42 -5.02
N CYS A 210 -9.34 -15.26 -4.46
CA CYS A 210 -10.31 -14.20 -4.21
C CYS A 210 -10.27 -13.21 -5.36
N THR A 211 -11.44 -12.84 -5.88
CA THR A 211 -11.61 -11.75 -6.84
C THR A 211 -12.65 -10.77 -6.34
N ILE A 212 -12.37 -9.48 -6.46
CA ILE A 212 -13.24 -8.40 -6.02
C ILE A 212 -13.34 -7.41 -7.18
N ASP A 213 -14.56 -7.10 -7.62
CA ASP A 213 -14.76 -6.21 -8.77
C ASP A 213 -14.36 -4.77 -8.42
N SER A 214 -14.71 -4.30 -7.22
CA SER A 214 -14.22 -3.02 -6.72
C SER A 214 -14.09 -2.95 -5.20
N VAL A 215 -13.09 -2.19 -4.75
CA VAL A 215 -12.91 -1.72 -3.37
C VAL A 215 -12.80 -0.19 -3.44
N VAL A 216 -13.71 0.52 -2.78
CA VAL A 216 -13.74 1.99 -2.78
C VAL A 216 -13.63 2.49 -1.35
N LEU A 217 -12.53 3.19 -1.04
CA LEU A 217 -12.40 4.01 0.15
C LEU A 217 -13.04 5.36 -0.19
N GLN A 218 -14.19 5.66 0.40
CA GLN A 218 -15.07 6.75 -0.02
C GLN A 218 -14.74 8.08 0.67
N GLY A 219 -14.33 8.02 1.92
CA GLY A 219 -13.96 9.17 2.74
C GLY A 219 -13.84 8.78 4.22
N PRO A 220 -13.49 9.74 5.09
CA PRO A 220 -13.49 9.54 6.54
C PRO A 220 -14.87 9.16 7.09
N ALA A 221 -14.90 8.36 8.17
CA ALA A 221 -16.09 7.98 8.94
C ALA A 221 -16.82 9.17 9.57
#